data_AF-A0A9C8E0R6-F1
#
_entry.id   AF-A0A9C8E0R6-F1
#
_cell.length_a   1.000
_cell.length_b   1.000
_cell.length_c   1.000
_cell.angle_alpha   90.00
_cell.angle_beta   90.00
_cell.angle_gamma   90.00
#
_symmetry.space_group_name_H-M   'P 1'
#
loop_
_entity.id
_entity.type
_entity.pdbx_description
1 polymer ?
#
loop_
_entity_poly.entity_id
_entity_poly.type
_entity_poly.pdbx_seq_one_letter_code
_entity_poly.pdbx_strand_id
1 'polypeptide(L)' 'MATYTQTLYQIVFSTKNREFTLMKEGREHLFRYVWGILKNKKCPLYRINGMEEF' A
#
# COMPACT_ATOMS: atom_id res chain seq x y z
N MET A 1 -21.85 -22.44 14.68
CA MET A 1 -22.06 -21.59 13.49
C MET A 1 -20.76 -20.82 13.25
N ALA A 2 -20.13 -21.00 12.09
CA ALA A 2 -18.95 -20.19 11.73
C ALA A 2 -19.46 -18.90 11.08
N THR A 3 -19.22 -17.75 11.71
CA THR A 3 -19.52 -16.44 11.14
C THR A 3 -18.51 -16.13 10.04
N TYR A 4 -18.99 -15.75 8.85
CA TYR A 4 -18.14 -15.21 7.80
C TYR A 4 -17.72 -13.79 8.20
N THR A 5 -16.42 -13.56 8.35
CA THR A 5 -15.86 -12.23 8.66
C THR A 5 -14.98 -11.78 7.52
N GLN A 6 -15.27 -10.61 6.96
CA GLN A 6 -14.46 -9.94 5.96
C GLN A 6 -14.09 -8.56 6.48
N THR A 7 -12.78 -8.29 6.58
CA THR A 7 -12.27 -7.01 7.07
C THR A 7 -11.48 -6.33 5.97
N LEU A 8 -11.98 -5.17 5.54
CA LEU A 8 -11.37 -4.36 4.48
C LEU A 8 -10.88 -3.04 5.09
N TYR A 9 -9.61 -2.71 4.85
CA TYR A 9 -8.98 -1.50 5.35
C TYR A 9 -8.51 -0.62 4.21
N GLN A 10 -8.74 0.69 4.34
CA GLN A 10 -8.05 1.72 3.55
C GLN A 10 -6.99 2.38 4.44
N ILE A 11 -5.72 2.18 4.10
CA ILE A 11 -4.59 2.73 4.86
C ILE A 11 -3.97 3.86 4.04
N VAL A 12 -3.85 5.05 4.63
CA VAL A 12 -3.28 6.25 4.00
C VAL A 12 -2.21 6.83 4.93
N PHE A 13 -1.04 7.11 4.38
CA PHE A 13 0.09 7.73 5.08
C PHE A 13 0.89 8.60 4.10
N SER A 14 1.73 9.49 4.64
CA SER A 14 2.58 10.38 3.85
C SER A 14 4.07 10.09 4.06
N THR A 15 4.91 10.63 3.17
CA THR A 15 6.36 10.69 3.34
C THR A 15 6.75 11.51 4.56
N LYS A 16 7.99 11.30 5.03
CA LYS A 16 8.58 12.12 6.10
C LYS A 16 8.53 13.60 5.68
N ASN A 17 8.08 14.46 6.59
CA ASN A 17 7.92 15.91 6.35
C ASN A 17 7.03 16.29 5.14
N ARG A 18 6.27 15.34 4.57
CA ARG A 18 5.56 15.53 3.28
C ARG A 18 6.47 15.93 2.12
N GLU A 19 7.73 15.53 2.17
CA GLU A 19 8.65 15.73 1.05
C GLU A 19 8.23 14.87 -0.15
N PHE A 20 8.34 15.42 -1.36
CA PHE A 20 7.98 14.73 -2.59
C PHE A 20 9.06 13.75 -3.04
N THR A 21 9.23 12.70 -2.25
CA THR A 21 10.26 11.67 -2.43
C THR A 21 9.75 10.44 -3.16
N LEU A 22 8.45 10.39 -3.49
CA LEU A 22 7.82 9.29 -4.21
C LEU A 22 7.93 9.50 -5.73
N MET A 23 9.15 9.64 -6.24
CA MET A 23 9.44 9.80 -7.67
C MET A 23 9.01 8.56 -8.47
N LYS A 24 8.68 8.73 -9.76
CA LYS A 24 8.14 7.67 -10.63
C LYS A 24 9.05 6.45 -10.70
N GLU A 25 10.36 6.65 -10.73
CA GLU A 25 11.37 5.61 -10.87
C GLU A 25 11.41 4.66 -9.64
N GLY A 26 11.22 5.19 -8.43
CA GLY A 26 11.25 4.40 -7.19
C GLY A 26 9.90 3.80 -6.77
N ARG A 27 8.81 4.31 -7.37
CA ARG A 27 7.44 3.99 -6.98
C ARG A 27 7.05 2.54 -7.22
N GLU A 28 7.39 2.00 -8.40
CA GLU A 28 7.08 0.61 -8.73
C GLU A 28 7.78 -0.35 -7.75
N HIS A 29 9.06 -0.09 -7.46
CA HIS A 29 9.83 -0.89 -6.51
C HIS A 29 9.20 -0.86 -5.11
N LEU A 30 8.81 0.33 -4.62
CA LEU A 30 8.10 0.47 -3.35
C LEU A 30 6.79 -0.33 -3.33
N PHE A 31 5.98 -0.24 -4.38
CA PHE A 31 4.70 -0.95 -4.46
C PHE A 31 4.87 -2.46 -4.49
N ARG A 32 5.88 -2.96 -5.22
CA ARG A 32 6.24 -4.38 -5.20
C ARG A 32 6.69 -4.84 -3.81
N TYR A 33 7.46 -4.01 -3.11
CA TYR A 33 7.89 -4.29 -1.74
C TYR A 33 6.71 -4.37 -0.76
N VAL A 34 5.79 -3.39 -0.79
CA VAL A 34 4.56 -3.40 0.02
C VAL A 34 3.70 -4.63 -0.31
N TRP A 35 3.54 -4.97 -1.59
CA TRP A 35 2.82 -6.17 -1.99
C TRP A 35 3.48 -7.44 -1.44
N GLY A 36 4.82 -7.55 -1.49
CA GLY A 36 5.55 -8.66 -0.89
C GLY A 36 5.25 -8.84 0.60
N ILE A 37 5.23 -7.74 1.36
CA ILE A 37 4.86 -7.76 2.79
C ILE A 37 3.44 -8.28 2.98
N LEU A 38 2.47 -7.77 2.23
CA LEU A 38 1.06 -8.17 2.36
C LEU A 38 0.84 -9.64 1.96
N LYS A 39 1.51 -10.10 0.90
CA LYS A 39 1.50 -11.50 0.46
C LYS A 39 2.03 -12.42 1.56
N ASN A 40 3.14 -12.05 2.20
CA ASN A 40 3.71 -12.82 3.31
C ASN A 40 2.79 -12.85 4.54
N LYS A 41 2.00 -11.79 4.75
CA LYS A 41 0.99 -11.73 5.83
C LYS A 41 -0.34 -12.39 5.48
N LYS A 42 -0.48 -12.98 4.28
CA LYS A 42 -1.73 -13.56 3.75
C LYS A 42 -2.87 -12.52 3.67
N CYS A 43 -2.52 -11.26 3.42
CA CYS A 43 -3.47 -10.16 3.22
C CYS A 43 -3.64 -9.88 1.72
N PRO A 44 -4.85 -10.02 1.15
CA PRO A 44 -5.08 -9.66 -0.24
C PRO A 44 -5.02 -8.14 -0.42
N LEU A 45 -4.18 -7.69 -1.37
CA LEU A 45 -4.10 -6.30 -1.76
C LEU A 45 -5.07 -6.03 -2.91
N TYR A 46 -6.10 -5.22 -2.68
CA TYR A 46 -7.08 -4.86 -3.71
C TYR A 46 -6.61 -3.71 -4.61
N ARG A 47 -6.05 -2.66 -4.00
CA ARG A 47 -5.56 -1.46 -4.69
C ARG A 47 -4.38 -0.87 -3.92
N ILE A 48 -3.38 -0.40 -4.65
CA ILE A 48 -2.28 0.42 -4.14
C ILE A 48 -2.10 1.61 -5.09
N ASN A 49 -1.93 2.79 -4.53
CA ASN A 49 -1.70 4.00 -5.27
C ASN A 49 -0.78 4.93 -4.47
N GLY A 50 -0.24 5.93 -5.14
CA GLY A 50 0.61 6.96 -4.59
C GLY A 50 0.26 8.26 -5.30
N MET A 51 0.36 9.37 -4.57
CA MET A 51 0.16 10.68 -5.14
C MET A 51 1.36 11.00 -6.04
N GLU A 52 1.09 11.19 -7.34
CA GLU A 52 2.00 11.94 -8.21
C GLU A 52 1.80 13.42 -7.89
N GLU A 53 2.90 14.18 -7.82
CA GLU A 53 2.91 15.61 -7.47
C GLU A 53 1.83 16.42 -8.23
N PHE A 54 1.41 17.53 -7.59
CA PHE A 54 0.53 18.53 -8.19
C PHE A 54 1.23 19.36 -9.27
#